data_AF-A0A6A8NG56-F1
#
_entry.id   AF-A0A6A8NG56-F1
#
_cell.length_a   1.000
_cell.length_b   1.000
_cell.length_c   1.000
_cell.angle_alpha   90.00
_cell.angle_beta   90.00
_cell.angle_gamma   90.00
#
_symmetry.space_group_name_H-M   'P 1'
#
loop_
_entity.id
_entity.type
_entity.pdbx_description
1 polymer ?
#
loop_
_entity_poly.entity_id
_entity_poly.type
_entity_poly.pdbx_seq_one_letter_code
_entity_poly.pdbx_strand_id
1 'polypeptide(L)'
;MPQEIQRNFGKAVKVIYDLFLPDQQELMRIPFEAMTGYVKETGDTTSKGAERKFRTFMLLYRHWLISEKKVPADYFWKRFLEATTDELWEEAEEVYRALRIKPRSNNERGENK
;
A
#
# COMPACT_ATOMS: atom_id res chain seq x y z
N MET A 1 -4.42 -11.89 -7.08
CA MET A 1 -5.32 -11.59 -8.21
C MET A 1 -5.20 -12.74 -9.19
N PRO A 2 -6.15 -12.96 -10.11
CA PRO A 2 -5.97 -13.98 -11.14
C PRO A 2 -4.76 -13.59 -12.00
N GLN A 3 -3.95 -14.59 -12.34
CA GLN A 3 -2.79 -14.47 -13.22
C GLN A 3 -3.23 -13.91 -14.59
N GLU A 4 -2.36 -13.05 -15.17
CA GLU A 4 -2.51 -12.30 -16.44
C GLU A 4 -3.37 -11.02 -16.46
N ILE A 5 -3.42 -10.27 -15.36
CA ILE A 5 -3.75 -8.84 -15.43
C ILE A 5 -2.43 -8.06 -15.42
N GLN A 6 -2.19 -7.28 -16.48
CA GLN A 6 -1.02 -6.40 -16.63
C GLN A 6 -0.74 -5.67 -15.31
N ARG A 7 0.46 -5.85 -14.75
CA ARG A 7 0.87 -5.35 -13.43
C ARG A 7 0.81 -3.82 -13.41
N ASN A 8 -0.33 -3.28 -12.97
CA ASN A 8 -0.56 -1.83 -12.89
C ASN A 8 -0.28 -1.34 -11.47
N PHE A 9 0.92 -0.80 -11.27
CA PHE A 9 1.37 -0.27 -9.99
C PHE A 9 0.48 0.87 -9.47
N GLY A 10 0.01 1.75 -10.38
CA GLY A 10 -0.80 2.91 -9.99
C GLY A 10 -2.15 2.49 -9.43
N LYS A 11 -2.77 1.51 -10.08
CA LYS A 11 -4.02 0.92 -9.62
C LYS A 11 -3.84 0.21 -8.27
N ALA A 12 -2.77 -0.54 -8.09
CA ALA A 12 -2.49 -1.23 -6.82
C ALA A 12 -2.37 -0.24 -5.66
N VAL A 13 -1.54 0.81 -5.83
CA VAL A 13 -1.37 1.87 -4.82
C VAL A 13 -2.69 2.56 -4.52
N LYS A 14 -3.46 2.93 -5.55
CA LYS A 14 -4.75 3.59 -5.36
C LYS A 14 -5.75 2.74 -4.58
N VAL A 15 -5.90 1.46 -4.94
CA VAL A 15 -6.88 0.59 -4.28
C VAL A 15 -6.50 0.34 -2.83
N ILE A 16 -5.21 0.19 -2.51
CA ILE A 16 -4.75 0.06 -1.12
C ILE A 16 -5.02 1.35 -0.34
N TYR A 17 -4.68 2.51 -0.92
CA TYR A 17 -4.89 3.82 -0.30
C TYR A 17 -6.37 4.12 -0.02
N ASP A 18 -7.27 3.79 -0.95
CA ASP A 18 -8.72 3.99 -0.79
C ASP A 18 -9.32 3.12 0.33
N LEU A 19 -8.62 2.06 0.75
CA LEU A 19 -9.03 1.17 1.85
C LEU A 19 -8.44 1.55 3.20
N PHE A 20 -7.46 2.45 3.24
CA PHE A 20 -6.88 2.94 4.48
C PHE A 20 -7.90 3.75 5.30
N LEU A 21 -7.73 3.73 6.63
CA LEU A 21 -8.42 4.66 7.54
C LEU A 21 -7.87 6.08 7.34
N PRO A 22 -8.60 7.15 7.73
CA PRO A 22 -8.16 8.53 7.54
C PRO A 22 -6.73 8.82 8.01
N ASP A 23 -6.35 8.37 9.21
CA ASP A 23 -4.99 8.58 9.72
C ASP A 23 -3.92 7.87 8.88
N GLN A 24 -4.25 6.68 8.36
CA GLN A 24 -3.37 5.94 7.46
C GLN A 24 -3.27 6.63 6.09
N GLN A 25 -4.37 7.21 5.60
CA GLN A 25 -4.38 8.00 4.37
C GLN A 25 -3.51 9.25 4.50
N GLU A 26 -3.53 9.94 5.64
CA GLU A 26 -2.67 11.11 5.84
C GLU A 26 -1.19 10.72 5.87
N LEU A 27 -0.84 9.66 6.62
CA LEU A 27 0.53 9.13 6.67
C LEU A 27 1.04 8.70 5.30
N MET A 28 0.16 8.12 4.48
CA MET A 28 0.50 7.59 3.16
C MET A 28 0.25 8.59 2.01
N ARG A 29 -0.13 9.84 2.33
CA ARG A 29 -0.51 10.85 1.33
C ARG A 29 0.62 11.18 0.37
N ILE A 30 1.82 11.47 0.88
CA ILE A 30 2.98 11.84 0.07
C ILE A 30 3.37 10.73 -0.94
N PRO A 31 3.58 9.46 -0.55
CA PRO A 31 3.90 8.41 -1.52
C PRO A 31 2.75 8.12 -2.49
N PHE A 32 1.49 8.30 -2.06
CA PHE A 32 0.33 8.18 -2.94
C PHE A 32 0.29 9.28 -4.00
N GLU A 33 0.48 10.54 -3.61
CA GLU A 33 0.56 11.70 -4.51
C GLU A 33 1.74 11.55 -5.48
N ALA A 34 2.90 11.09 -5.00
CA ALA A 34 4.06 10.84 -5.84
C ALA A 34 3.81 9.76 -6.91
N MET A 35 3.01 8.73 -6.59
CA MET A 35 2.63 7.71 -7.56
C MET A 35 1.58 8.22 -8.55
N THR A 36 0.51 8.84 -8.06
CA THR A 36 -0.60 9.30 -8.90
C THR A 36 -0.21 10.49 -9.78
N GLY A 37 0.62 11.40 -9.27
CA GLY A 37 1.23 12.48 -10.04
C GLY A 37 2.08 11.94 -11.19
N TYR A 38 2.95 10.96 -10.90
CA TYR A 38 3.76 10.32 -11.93
C TYR A 38 2.91 9.67 -13.04
N VAL A 39 1.89 8.90 -12.67
CA VAL A 39 0.95 8.28 -13.62
C VAL A 39 0.21 9.34 -14.44
N LYS A 40 -0.21 10.44 -13.80
CA LYS A 40 -0.92 11.54 -14.48
C LYS A 40 -0.03 12.25 -15.50
N GLU A 41 1.24 12.47 -15.17
CA GLU A 41 2.20 13.17 -16.04
C GLU A 41 2.67 12.32 -17.21
N THR A 42 2.84 11.02 -16.99
CA THR A 42 3.53 10.14 -17.95
C THR A 42 2.63 9.11 -18.62
N GLY A 43 1.45 8.83 -18.06
CA GLY A 43 0.61 7.69 -18.43
C GLY A 43 1.22 6.33 -18.06
N ASP A 44 2.43 6.30 -17.48
CA ASP A 44 3.14 5.06 -17.17
C ASP A 44 2.64 4.45 -15.86
N THR A 45 2.24 3.19 -15.96
CA THR A 45 1.74 2.41 -14.82
C THR A 45 2.54 1.14 -14.56
N THR A 46 3.53 0.80 -15.40
CA THR A 46 4.19 -0.51 -15.38
C THR A 46 5.71 -0.45 -15.53
N SER A 47 6.29 0.67 -15.98
CA SER A 47 7.74 0.77 -16.20
C SER A 47 8.52 0.87 -14.89
N LYS A 48 9.85 0.94 -15.00
CA LYS A 48 10.77 1.15 -13.87
C LYS A 48 10.50 2.44 -13.09
N GLY A 49 9.92 3.47 -13.72
CA GLY A 49 9.52 4.69 -13.00
C GLY A 49 8.36 4.44 -12.05
N ALA A 50 7.27 3.86 -12.57
CA ALA A 50 6.11 3.43 -11.78
C ALA A 50 6.49 2.42 -10.68
N GLU A 51 7.36 1.46 -11.00
CA GLU A 51 7.86 0.45 -10.06
C GLU A 51 8.56 1.11 -8.86
N ARG A 52 9.45 2.10 -9.07
CA ARG A 52 10.13 2.79 -7.97
C ARG A 52 9.14 3.46 -7.02
N LYS A 53 8.12 4.14 -7.55
CA LYS A 53 7.09 4.81 -6.75
C LYS A 53 6.27 3.81 -5.95
N PHE A 54 5.88 2.70 -6.56
CA PHE A 54 5.24 1.58 -5.87
C PHE A 54 6.10 1.02 -4.73
N ARG A 55 7.39 0.80 -4.97
CA ARG A 55 8.33 0.34 -3.95
C ARG A 55 8.43 1.33 -2.79
N THR A 56 8.48 2.64 -3.06
CA THR A 56 8.45 3.65 -1.99
C THR A 56 7.17 3.59 -1.16
N PHE A 57 6.01 3.42 -1.81
CA PHE A 57 4.74 3.27 -1.12
C PHE A 57 4.73 2.04 -0.20
N MET A 58 5.16 0.87 -0.70
CA MET A 58 5.21 -0.35 0.11
C MET A 58 6.21 -0.24 1.27
N LEU A 59 7.36 0.42 1.06
CA LEU A 59 8.36 0.64 2.11
C LEU A 59 7.78 1.44 3.27
N LEU A 60 7.13 2.57 2.97
CA LEU A 60 6.57 3.45 4.00
C LEU A 60 5.44 2.77 4.75
N TYR A 61 4.57 2.05 4.05
CA TYR A 61 3.50 1.29 4.70
C TYR A 61 4.05 0.22 5.64
N ARG A 62 5.04 -0.56 5.20
CA ARG A 62 5.68 -1.57 6.04
C ARG A 62 6.36 -0.93 7.26
N HIS A 63 7.10 0.16 7.05
CA HIS A 63 7.76 0.88 8.13
C HIS A 63 6.77 1.35 9.19
N TRP A 64 5.62 1.88 8.76
CA TRP A 64 4.54 2.28 9.66
C TRP A 64 3.95 1.10 10.45
N LEU A 65 3.70 -0.05 9.82
CA LEU A 65 3.23 -1.24 10.53
C LEU A 65 4.20 -1.68 11.64
N ILE A 66 5.51 -1.58 11.36
CA ILE A 66 6.57 -1.91 12.33
C ILE A 66 6.60 -0.87 13.46
N SER A 67 6.54 0.43 13.15
CA SER A 67 6.60 1.49 14.16
C SER A 67 5.41 1.43 15.13
N GLU A 68 4.24 1.06 14.60
CA GLU A 68 3.01 0.84 15.37
C GLU A 68 2.98 -0.52 16.10
N LYS A 69 4.05 -1.33 16.00
CA LYS A 69 4.15 -2.69 16.57
C LYS A 69 3.01 -3.62 16.11
N LYS A 70 2.40 -3.34 14.96
CA LYS A 70 1.34 -4.17 14.36
C LYS A 70 1.90 -5.45 13.76
N VAL A 71 3.18 -5.41 13.40
CA VAL A 71 3.93 -6.53 12.85
C VAL A 71 5.33 -6.55 13.46
N PRO A 72 6.00 -7.73 13.51
CA PRO A 72 7.39 -7.83 13.91
C PRO A 72 8.33 -6.99 13.03
N ALA A 73 9.51 -6.64 13.54
CA ALA A 73 10.50 -5.88 12.78
C ALA A 73 11.04 -6.64 11.55
N ASP A 74 10.95 -7.97 11.59
CA ASP A 74 11.28 -8.91 10.52
C ASP A 74 10.05 -9.37 9.72
N TYR A 75 8.91 -8.67 9.86
CA TYR A 75 7.73 -8.94 9.03
C TYR A 75 8.11 -8.86 7.54
N PHE A 76 7.87 -9.98 6.83
CA PHE A 76 8.32 -10.35 5.48
C PHE A 76 9.75 -10.89 5.30
N TRP A 77 10.45 -11.33 6.36
CA TRP A 77 11.61 -12.27 6.38
C TRP A 77 12.81 -12.00 5.44
N LYS A 78 12.78 -10.92 4.67
CA LYS A 78 13.84 -10.39 3.79
C LYS A 78 13.92 -8.88 4.00
N ARG A 79 15.14 -8.33 3.98
CA ARG A 79 15.35 -6.88 3.99
C ARG A 79 14.55 -6.31 2.82
N PHE A 80 13.65 -5.34 3.06
CA PHE A 80 12.82 -4.74 2.01
C PHE A 80 13.63 -4.32 0.77
N LEU A 81 14.87 -3.87 1.00
CA LEU A 81 15.81 -3.47 -0.04
C LEU A 81 16.23 -4.62 -0.98
N GLU A 82 16.17 -5.85 -0.51
CA GLU A 82 16.52 -7.08 -1.25
C GLU A 82 15.29 -7.73 -1.90
N ALA A 83 14.07 -7.27 -1.58
CA ALA A 83 12.84 -7.82 -2.15
C ALA A 83 12.74 -7.52 -3.66
N THR A 84 12.46 -8.56 -4.43
CA THR A 84 12.13 -8.45 -5.84
C THR A 84 10.78 -7.76 -6.02
N THR A 85 10.53 -7.28 -7.24
CA THR A 85 9.26 -6.62 -7.55
C THR A 85 8.09 -7.59 -7.57
N ASP A 86 8.33 -8.89 -7.81
CA ASP A 86 7.33 -9.93 -7.67
C ASP A 86 6.91 -10.14 -6.22
N GLU A 87 7.87 -10.25 -5.32
CA GLU A 87 7.60 -10.41 -3.88
C GLU A 87 6.86 -9.20 -3.30
N LEU A 88 7.27 -7.98 -3.67
CA LEU A 88 6.56 -6.77 -3.22
C LEU A 88 5.15 -6.68 -3.81
N TRP A 89 4.93 -7.23 -5.00
CA TRP A 89 3.60 -7.30 -5.58
C TRP A 89 2.72 -8.28 -4.82
N GLU A 90 3.23 -9.46 -4.47
CA GLU A 90 2.53 -10.43 -3.63
C GLU A 90 2.17 -9.85 -2.26
N GLU A 91 3.11 -9.15 -1.61
CA GLU A 91 2.86 -8.42 -0.36
C GLU A 91 1.74 -7.38 -0.54
N ALA A 92 1.75 -6.60 -1.62
CA ALA A 92 0.69 -5.64 -1.88
C ALA A 92 -0.69 -6.32 -2.05
N GLU A 93 -0.74 -7.51 -2.65
CA GLU A 93 -1.98 -8.27 -2.71
C GLU A 93 -2.44 -8.74 -1.33
N GLU A 94 -1.53 -9.18 -0.47
CA GLU A 94 -1.84 -9.57 0.90
C GLU A 94 -2.36 -8.38 1.72
N VAL A 95 -1.71 -7.22 1.60
CA VAL A 95 -2.16 -5.96 2.21
C VAL A 95 -3.58 -5.62 1.75
N TYR A 96 -3.84 -5.66 0.44
CA TYR A 96 -5.17 -5.43 -0.11
C TYR A 96 -6.21 -6.40 0.48
N ARG A 97 -5.90 -7.71 0.51
CA ARG A 97 -6.82 -8.72 1.08
C ARG A 97 -7.10 -8.46 2.55
N ALA A 98 -6.07 -8.16 3.34
CA ALA A 98 -6.19 -7.88 4.77
C ALA A 98 -7.06 -6.65 5.05
N LEU A 99 -6.87 -5.56 4.29
CA LEU A 99 -7.66 -4.34 4.42
C LEU A 99 -9.11 -4.54 3.98
N ARG A 100 -9.36 -5.36 2.96
CA ARG A 100 -10.72 -5.65 2.47
C ARG A 100 -11.53 -6.51 3.44
N ILE A 101 -10.87 -7.38 4.22
CA ILE A 101 -11.53 -8.29 5.18
C ILE A 101 -11.81 -7.58 6.52
N LYS A 102 -11.06 -6.53 6.88
CA LYS A 102 -11.37 -5.74 8.08
C LYS A 102 -12.75 -5.07 7.92
N PRO A 103 -13.71 -5.32 8.81
CA PRO A 103 -14.93 -4.51 8.83
C PRO A 103 -14.52 -3.05 9.02
N ARG A 104 -15.07 -2.15 8.22
CA ARG A 104 -15.07 -0.71 8.53
C ARG A 104 -15.85 -0.54 9.84
N SER A 105 -15.19 -0.70 10.99
CA SER A 105 -15.89 -0.61 12.26
C SER A 105 -16.34 0.83 12.47
N ASN A 106 -17.65 1.01 12.32
CA ASN A 106 -18.55 1.99 12.90
C ASN A 106 -17.92 3.28 13.45
N ASN A 107 -18.35 4.39 12.84
CA ASN A 107 -18.81 5.60 13.52
C ASN A 107 -18.60 5.59 15.04
N GLU A 108 -17.80 6.54 15.49
CA GLU A 108 -18.06 7.32 16.69
C GLU A 108 -19.57 7.63 16.77
N ARG A 109 -20.33 6.76 17.46
CA ARG A 109 -21.59 7.16 18.06
C ARG A 109 -21.27 7.35 19.52
N GLY A 110 -21.24 8.62 19.91
CA GLY A 110 -21.28 8.98 21.31
C GLY A 110 -22.48 8.30 21.97
N GLU A 111 -22.19 7.57 23.02
CA GLU A 111 -23.16 7.31 24.07
C GLU A 111 -22.62 8.00 25.31
N ASN A 112 -22.96 9.29 25.43
CA ASN A 112 -23.29 9.85 26.73
C ASN A 112 -24.57 9.13 27.18
N LYS A 113 -24.46 8.30 28.21
CA LYS A 113 -25.51 8.09 29.21
C LYS A 113 -24.87 7.87 30.56
#